data_AF-A0A7H8HWS0-F1
#
_entry.id   AF-A0A7H8HWS0-F1
#
_cell.length_a   1.000
_cell.length_b   1.000
_cell.length_c   1.000
_cell.angle_alpha   90.00
_cell.angle_beta   90.00
_cell.angle_gamma   90.00
#
_symmetry.space_group_name_H-M   'P 1'
#
loop_
_entity.id
_entity.type
_entity.pdbx_description
1 polymer ?
#
loop_
_entity_poly.entity_id
_entity_poly.type
_entity_poly.pdbx_seq_one_letter_code
_entity_poly.pdbx_strand_id
1 'polypeptide(L)'
;MPRRVNPGDDPICQAGRTDRRRSGPGGAGASRPRSGVSRSASDHCASPGPRKRRSGLWFAGRTVEGNYNLHVAKAPLFLCLDKKLVTSRAHPHGIEACDLLGPDNELVHVKKFSSKTGSSVLSHLFAQGLVAIETFLGNSKTWDEFRTKVAEQDPSRAAKLGPRPAALVYAIHRSDRPLNPATLFTFARSALVSASIALSAYGIPLQVCVIP
;
A
#
# COMPACT_ATOMS: atom_id res chain seq x y z
N MET A 1 4.57 25.99 -18.24
CA MET A 1 4.25 26.07 -16.80
C MET A 1 3.42 24.84 -16.41
N PRO A 2 3.93 23.85 -15.66
CA PRO A 2 3.20 22.61 -15.44
C PRO A 2 2.35 22.67 -14.15
N ARG A 3 1.09 22.17 -14.21
CA ARG A 3 0.21 21.66 -13.12
C ARG A 3 -1.15 21.23 -13.74
N ARG A 4 -1.77 20.07 -13.44
CA ARG A 4 -2.12 19.47 -12.12
C ARG A 4 -1.93 17.93 -12.04
N VAL A 5 -1.57 17.48 -10.84
CA VAL A 5 -1.63 16.13 -10.25
C VAL A 5 -2.85 16.09 -9.29
N ASN A 6 -3.55 14.94 -9.12
CA ASN A 6 -4.51 14.60 -8.02
C ASN A 6 -5.18 13.21 -8.30
N PRO A 7 -5.21 12.23 -7.35
CA PRO A 7 -6.02 12.32 -6.13
C PRO A 7 -5.32 11.84 -4.83
N GLY A 8 -4.74 12.65 -3.97
CA GLY A 8 -4.19 13.97 -4.19
C GLY A 8 -2.67 13.89 -4.01
N ASP A 9 -2.02 13.56 -5.13
CA ASP A 9 -0.57 13.56 -5.38
C ASP A 9 0.20 12.33 -4.82
N ASP A 10 -0.21 11.12 -5.25
CA ASP A 10 0.25 9.76 -4.89
C ASP A 10 1.76 9.46 -5.11
N PRO A 11 2.52 9.28 -4.02
CA PRO A 11 3.52 8.21 -3.89
C PRO A 11 3.03 7.22 -2.81
N ILE A 12 2.33 6.18 -3.27
CA ILE A 12 1.54 5.20 -2.51
C ILE A 12 0.61 5.94 -1.54
N CYS A 13 -0.25 6.75 -2.16
CA CYS A 13 -1.15 7.74 -1.55
C CYS A 13 -0.55 8.49 -0.33
N GLN A 14 0.71 8.91 -0.48
CA GLN A 14 1.55 9.64 0.50
C GLN A 14 1.71 8.88 1.83
N ALA A 15 2.20 7.64 1.72
CA ALA A 15 2.56 6.76 2.83
C ALA A 15 1.49 6.62 3.92
N GLY A 16 0.21 6.52 3.55
CA GLY A 16 -0.88 6.24 4.51
C GLY A 16 -1.05 7.23 5.70
N ARG A 17 -0.36 8.38 5.66
CA ARG A 17 -0.44 9.60 6.48
C ARG A 17 -0.10 9.49 7.98
N THR A 18 1.20 9.35 8.28
CA THR A 18 2.01 9.76 9.47
C THR A 18 1.59 9.43 10.93
N ASP A 19 0.32 9.21 11.27
CA ASP A 19 -0.14 9.36 12.66
C ASP A 19 -1.54 8.72 12.89
N ARG A 20 -1.61 7.53 13.50
CA ARG A 20 -2.68 7.22 14.47
C ARG A 20 -2.08 7.08 15.88
N ARG A 21 -1.36 8.13 16.26
CA ARG A 21 -0.97 8.58 17.60
C ARG A 21 0.21 7.87 18.26
N ARG A 22 1.36 8.54 18.22
CA ARG A 22 2.39 8.54 19.26
C ARG A 22 1.78 9.01 20.60
N SER A 23 0.90 8.25 21.25
CA SER A 23 0.45 8.52 22.64
C SER A 23 -0.53 7.46 23.17
N GLY A 24 -0.01 6.48 23.94
CA GLY A 24 -0.57 6.20 25.27
C GLY A 24 0.18 7.08 26.28
N PRO A 25 -0.44 7.51 27.39
CA PRO A 25 -0.72 6.58 28.48
C PRO A 25 -2.12 6.71 29.09
N GLY A 26 -2.49 5.72 29.90
CA GLY A 26 -3.73 5.69 30.66
C GLY A 26 -3.81 6.71 31.79
N GLY A 27 -4.93 6.67 32.51
CA GLY A 27 -5.10 7.35 33.79
C GLY A 27 -6.39 8.15 33.92
N ALA A 28 -7.36 7.54 34.60
CA ALA A 28 -8.39 8.10 35.49
C ALA A 28 -8.72 9.61 35.50
N GLY A 29 -10.02 9.90 35.63
CA GLY A 29 -10.48 10.85 36.66
C GLY A 29 -11.18 12.14 36.21
N ALA A 30 -12.51 12.08 36.22
CA ALA A 30 -13.44 13.07 36.79
C ALA A 30 -13.66 14.49 36.20
N SER A 31 -14.96 14.84 36.25
CA SER A 31 -15.62 16.14 36.44
C SER A 31 -15.97 17.04 35.23
N ARG A 32 -17.28 17.27 35.09
CA ARG A 32 -17.94 18.37 34.32
C ARG A 32 -17.80 19.70 35.08
N PRO A 33 -18.07 20.87 34.47
CA PRO A 33 -19.45 21.37 34.37
C PRO A 33 -19.82 22.06 33.04
N ARG A 34 -21.09 22.46 32.96
CA ARG A 34 -21.85 23.01 31.82
C ARG A 34 -21.69 24.53 31.63
N SER A 35 -21.80 24.98 30.39
CA SER A 35 -22.56 26.15 29.85
C SER A 35 -22.02 26.39 28.43
N GLY A 36 -22.77 26.56 27.34
CA GLY A 36 -24.02 27.27 27.13
C GLY A 36 -23.69 28.45 26.22
N VAL A 37 -24.07 28.39 24.93
CA VAL A 37 -24.58 29.49 24.09
C VAL A 37 -24.71 29.02 22.64
N SER A 38 -25.90 29.30 22.10
CA SER A 38 -26.41 29.05 20.77
C SER A 38 -25.90 30.07 19.74
N ARG A 39 -25.93 29.70 18.45
CA ARG A 39 -26.55 30.49 17.37
C ARG A 39 -26.58 29.70 16.06
N SER A 40 -27.78 29.65 15.50
CA SER A 40 -28.16 29.20 14.17
C SER A 40 -27.89 30.28 13.12
N ALA A 41 -27.52 29.88 11.90
CA ALA A 41 -27.95 30.55 10.67
C ALA A 41 -27.77 29.61 9.48
N SER A 42 -28.90 29.20 8.92
CA SER A 42 -29.11 28.67 7.57
C SER A 42 -28.82 29.73 6.52
N ASP A 43 -28.27 29.36 5.34
CA ASP A 43 -28.81 29.81 4.04
C ASP A 43 -28.21 29.08 2.81
N HIS A 44 -29.13 28.44 2.08
CA HIS A 44 -29.34 28.37 0.63
C HIS A 44 -28.18 28.36 -0.39
N CYS A 45 -28.03 27.18 -1.01
CA CYS A 45 -28.11 26.86 -2.44
C CYS A 45 -27.49 27.78 -3.52
N ALA A 46 -26.47 27.28 -4.22
CA ALA A 46 -26.28 27.52 -5.66
C ALA A 46 -25.48 26.36 -6.30
N SER A 47 -26.11 25.60 -7.19
CA SER A 47 -25.46 24.62 -8.08
C SER A 47 -24.70 25.30 -9.21
N PRO A 48 -23.59 24.71 -9.70
CA PRO A 48 -23.22 24.86 -11.10
C PRO A 48 -23.21 23.51 -11.82
N GLY A 49 -23.90 23.46 -12.96
CA GLY A 49 -24.06 22.32 -13.85
C GLY A 49 -22.75 21.79 -14.49
N PRO A 50 -22.85 20.76 -15.34
CA PRO A 50 -21.72 19.91 -15.70
C PRO A 50 -20.81 20.62 -16.70
N ARG A 51 -19.69 21.16 -16.23
CA ARG A 51 -18.61 21.57 -17.12
C ARG A 51 -17.91 20.31 -17.64
N LYS A 52 -18.26 19.89 -18.86
CA LYS A 52 -17.45 18.99 -19.69
C LYS A 52 -16.03 19.55 -19.77
N ARG A 53 -15.14 19.06 -18.92
CA ARG A 53 -13.69 19.29 -19.00
C ARG A 53 -13.06 18.03 -19.59
N ARG A 54 -12.90 18.06 -20.92
CA ARG A 54 -11.98 17.15 -21.64
C ARG A 54 -10.54 17.61 -21.36
N SER A 55 -9.63 16.64 -21.51
CA SER A 55 -8.17 16.65 -21.36
C SER A 55 -7.70 16.43 -19.91
N GLY A 56 -6.88 15.42 -19.60
CA GLY A 56 -6.07 14.52 -20.43
C GLY A 56 -4.60 14.68 -20.06
N LEU A 57 -4.12 13.81 -19.15
CA LEU A 57 -2.76 13.26 -19.15
C LEU A 57 -2.61 12.08 -18.16
N TRP A 58 -3.64 11.24 -18.07
CA TRP A 58 -3.46 9.80 -17.88
C TRP A 58 -3.58 9.23 -19.28
N PHE A 59 -2.48 9.18 -20.02
CA PHE A 59 -2.57 8.80 -21.43
C PHE A 59 -3.04 7.35 -21.54
N ALA A 60 -4.04 7.16 -22.39
CA ALA A 60 -4.63 5.91 -22.81
C ALA A 60 -3.58 4.98 -23.45
N GLY A 61 -2.78 4.32 -22.63
CA GLY A 61 -1.77 3.34 -23.02
C GLY A 61 -1.61 2.28 -21.93
N ARG A 62 -1.13 1.09 -22.32
CA ARG A 62 -0.70 0.03 -21.40
C ARG A 62 0.45 0.54 -20.53
N THR A 63 0.17 1.24 -19.43
CA THR A 63 1.18 1.46 -18.40
C THR A 63 1.47 0.10 -17.78
N VAL A 64 2.65 -0.42 -18.08
CA VAL A 64 3.18 -1.64 -17.46
C VAL A 64 3.49 -1.30 -16.00
N GLU A 65 3.12 -2.19 -15.07
CA GLU A 65 3.34 -2.10 -13.62
C GLU A 65 4.72 -1.53 -13.27
N GLY A 66 5.78 -2.03 -13.91
CA GLY A 66 7.15 -1.54 -13.72
C GLY A 66 7.35 -0.04 -14.01
N ASN A 67 6.65 0.57 -14.98
CA ASN A 67 6.76 2.01 -15.23
C ASN A 67 6.16 2.83 -14.08
N TYR A 68 5.11 2.33 -13.45
CA TYR A 68 4.56 2.94 -12.26
C TYR A 68 5.53 2.81 -11.08
N ASN A 69 6.10 1.62 -10.86
CA ASN A 69 7.09 1.38 -9.80
C ASN A 69 8.30 2.32 -9.95
N LEU A 70 8.85 2.44 -11.16
CA LEU A 70 9.94 3.37 -11.47
C LEU A 70 9.54 4.84 -11.29
N HIS A 71 8.28 5.20 -11.56
CA HIS A 71 7.79 6.55 -11.30
C HIS A 71 7.74 6.85 -9.80
N VAL A 72 7.19 5.94 -8.99
CA VAL A 72 7.12 6.09 -7.53
C VAL A 72 8.50 6.15 -6.90
N ALA A 73 9.45 5.32 -7.37
CA ALA A 73 10.83 5.32 -6.89
C ALA A 73 11.64 6.57 -7.25
N LYS A 74 11.11 7.50 -8.06
CA LYS A 74 11.69 8.84 -8.21
C LYS A 74 11.48 9.70 -6.97
N ALA A 75 10.53 9.35 -6.10
CA ALA A 75 10.43 9.95 -4.78
C ALA A 75 11.52 9.34 -3.87
N PRO A 76 12.30 10.15 -3.12
CA PRO A 76 13.51 9.69 -2.42
C PRO A 76 13.26 8.69 -1.27
N LEU A 77 12.00 8.40 -0.95
CA LEU A 77 11.62 7.54 0.16
C LEU A 77 11.27 6.11 -0.23
N PHE A 78 11.09 5.84 -1.52
CA PHE A 78 10.77 4.51 -2.03
C PHE A 78 11.95 3.90 -2.77
N LEU A 79 12.19 2.61 -2.58
CA LEU A 79 13.15 1.86 -3.39
C LEU A 79 12.41 0.89 -4.32
N CYS A 80 12.83 0.84 -5.59
CA CYS A 80 12.26 -0.09 -6.56
C CYS A 80 12.93 -1.45 -6.45
N LEU A 81 12.17 -2.45 -6.03
CA LEU A 81 12.62 -3.85 -5.88
C LEU A 81 11.86 -4.82 -6.80
N ASP A 82 11.05 -4.30 -7.73
CA ASP A 82 10.45 -5.04 -8.85
C ASP A 82 11.46 -6.02 -9.48
N LYS A 83 11.09 -7.30 -9.50
CA LYS A 83 11.89 -8.42 -10.03
C LYS A 83 13.23 -8.66 -9.33
N LYS A 84 13.46 -8.08 -8.16
CA LYS A 84 14.64 -8.37 -7.31
C LYS A 84 14.32 -9.58 -6.42
N LEU A 85 14.31 -10.75 -7.05
CA LEU A 85 13.93 -12.00 -6.38
C LEU A 85 14.89 -12.37 -5.26
N VAL A 86 14.35 -12.87 -4.15
CA VAL A 86 15.09 -13.48 -3.05
C VAL A 86 14.85 -14.98 -3.05
N THR A 87 15.86 -15.78 -2.71
CA THR A 87 15.77 -17.23 -2.75
C THR A 87 15.63 -17.83 -1.36
N SER A 88 14.98 -18.99 -1.30
CA SER A 88 14.91 -19.80 -0.08
C SER A 88 14.92 -21.28 -0.44
N ARG A 89 15.09 -22.15 0.55
CA ARG A 89 15.01 -23.60 0.32
C ARG A 89 13.63 -24.02 -0.25
N ALA A 90 12.56 -23.37 0.20
CA ALA A 90 11.20 -23.61 -0.30
C ALA A 90 10.98 -22.98 -1.69
N HIS A 91 11.74 -21.93 -2.03
CA HIS A 91 11.62 -21.19 -3.28
C HIS A 91 12.99 -21.05 -3.96
N PRO A 92 13.52 -22.14 -4.55
CA PRO A 92 14.85 -22.14 -5.17
C PRO A 92 14.92 -21.27 -6.43
N HIS A 93 13.80 -21.05 -7.11
CA HIS A 93 13.67 -20.13 -8.25
C HIS A 93 13.43 -18.68 -7.84
N GLY A 94 13.39 -18.42 -6.53
CA GLY A 94 13.17 -17.11 -5.96
C GLY A 94 11.69 -16.74 -5.85
N ILE A 95 11.42 -15.79 -4.96
CA ILE A 95 10.16 -15.07 -4.84
C ILE A 95 10.42 -13.58 -4.94
N GLU A 96 9.43 -12.85 -5.44
CA GLU A 96 9.44 -11.40 -5.41
C GLU A 96 9.02 -10.93 -4.02
N ALA A 97 9.96 -10.31 -3.29
CA ALA A 97 9.76 -9.83 -1.93
C ALA A 97 8.76 -8.67 -1.84
N CYS A 98 8.86 -7.74 -2.79
CA CYS A 98 7.99 -6.59 -2.96
C CYS A 98 8.35 -5.87 -4.27
N ASP A 99 7.42 -5.10 -4.81
CA ASP A 99 7.67 -4.22 -5.95
C ASP A 99 8.41 -2.95 -5.52
N LEU A 100 8.01 -2.43 -4.35
CA LEU A 100 8.56 -1.23 -3.75
C LEU A 100 8.81 -1.46 -2.25
N LEU A 101 9.92 -0.96 -1.74
CA LEU A 101 10.15 -0.79 -0.30
C LEU A 101 9.69 0.61 0.11
N GLY A 102 8.78 0.67 1.08
CA GLY A 102 8.21 1.90 1.59
C GLY A 102 9.14 2.72 2.50
N PRO A 103 8.77 3.97 2.82
CA PRO A 103 9.53 4.87 3.69
C PRO A 103 9.84 4.29 5.07
N ASP A 104 8.91 3.50 5.62
CA ASP A 104 9.01 2.87 6.94
C ASP A 104 9.36 1.38 6.83
N ASN A 105 9.92 0.98 5.68
CA ASN A 105 10.34 -0.37 5.33
C ASN A 105 9.18 -1.37 5.19
N GLU A 106 8.02 -0.89 4.76
CA GLU A 106 6.90 -1.74 4.37
C GLU A 106 7.17 -2.41 3.03
N LEU A 107 6.81 -3.69 2.93
CA LEU A 107 6.83 -4.41 1.67
C LEU A 107 5.57 -4.05 0.89
N VAL A 108 5.73 -3.39 -0.26
CA VAL A 108 4.60 -2.95 -1.07
C VAL A 108 4.50 -3.76 -2.35
N HIS A 109 3.34 -4.37 -2.57
CA HIS A 109 2.99 -5.02 -3.83
C HIS A 109 1.96 -4.19 -4.58
N VAL A 110 2.28 -3.86 -5.82
CA VAL A 110 1.48 -3.03 -6.72
C VAL A 110 0.74 -3.94 -7.69
N LYS A 111 -0.56 -3.70 -7.89
CA LYS A 111 -1.30 -4.41 -8.94
C LYS A 111 -2.32 -3.57 -9.65
N LYS A 112 -2.32 -3.68 -10.98
CA LYS A 112 -3.42 -3.21 -11.82
C LYS A 112 -4.49 -4.28 -11.97
N PHE A 113 -5.72 -3.93 -11.58
CA PHE A 113 -6.87 -4.81 -11.63
C PHE A 113 -8.07 -4.16 -12.35
N SER A 114 -8.86 -5.00 -13.03
CA SER A 114 -10.16 -4.65 -13.57
C SER A 114 -11.10 -5.85 -13.47
N SER A 115 -12.40 -5.64 -13.56
CA SER A 115 -13.41 -6.71 -13.52
C SER A 115 -13.28 -7.71 -14.66
N LYS A 116 -12.67 -7.30 -15.78
CA LYS A 116 -12.44 -8.17 -16.94
C LYS A 116 -11.33 -9.19 -16.69
N THR A 117 -10.44 -8.93 -15.73
CA THR A 117 -9.27 -9.77 -15.45
C THR A 117 -9.58 -10.93 -14.50
N GLY A 118 -10.78 -10.97 -13.90
CA GLY A 118 -11.22 -12.05 -13.01
C GLY A 118 -10.59 -12.03 -11.61
N SER A 119 -10.99 -12.96 -10.75
CA SER A 119 -10.56 -12.99 -9.34
C SER A 119 -9.11 -13.44 -9.12
N SER A 120 -8.54 -14.19 -10.07
CA SER A 120 -7.23 -14.82 -9.98
C SER A 120 -6.10 -13.82 -9.75
N VAL A 121 -6.18 -12.64 -10.39
CA VAL A 121 -5.14 -11.60 -10.30
C VAL A 121 -4.98 -11.09 -8.87
N LEU A 122 -6.08 -10.74 -8.20
CA LEU A 122 -6.02 -10.23 -6.84
C LEU A 122 -5.74 -11.33 -5.82
N SER A 123 -6.31 -12.54 -6.00
CA SER A 123 -5.96 -13.65 -5.11
C SER A 123 -4.48 -14.01 -5.20
N HIS A 124 -3.89 -13.93 -6.40
CA HIS A 124 -2.47 -14.19 -6.59
C HIS A 124 -1.61 -13.10 -5.93
N LEU A 125 -1.97 -11.82 -6.10
CA LEU A 125 -1.31 -10.71 -5.40
C LEU A 125 -1.31 -10.92 -3.88
N PHE A 126 -2.45 -11.30 -3.31
CA PHE A 126 -2.56 -11.51 -1.87
C PHE A 126 -1.71 -12.70 -1.41
N ALA A 127 -1.75 -13.82 -2.13
CA ALA A 127 -0.90 -14.97 -1.84
C ALA A 127 0.60 -14.62 -1.94
N GLN A 128 1.00 -13.86 -2.97
CA GLN A 128 2.38 -13.45 -3.19
C GLN A 128 2.93 -12.66 -1.98
N GLY A 129 2.19 -11.64 -1.52
CA GLY A 129 2.63 -10.85 -0.37
C GLY A 129 2.69 -11.67 0.93
N LEU A 130 1.76 -12.60 1.14
CA LEU A 130 1.80 -13.49 2.30
C LEU A 130 3.03 -14.41 2.27
N VAL A 131 3.29 -15.05 1.12
CA VAL A 131 4.45 -15.94 0.93
C VAL A 131 5.78 -15.19 1.15
N ALA A 132 5.87 -13.92 0.75
CA ALA A 132 7.04 -13.10 1.01
C ALA A 132 7.30 -12.94 2.52
N ILE A 133 6.26 -12.62 3.30
CA ILE A 133 6.37 -12.49 4.76
C ILE A 133 6.74 -13.84 5.40
N GLU A 134 6.04 -14.91 5.07
CA GLU A 134 6.30 -16.25 5.63
C GLU A 134 7.73 -16.71 5.35
N THR A 135 8.23 -16.42 4.15
CA THR A 135 9.61 -16.76 3.77
C THR A 135 10.63 -16.02 4.62
N PHE A 136 10.42 -14.73 4.89
CA PHE A 136 11.33 -13.94 5.74
C PHE A 136 11.27 -14.35 7.21
N LEU A 137 10.09 -14.71 7.71
CA LEU A 137 9.94 -15.15 9.10
C LEU A 137 10.49 -16.58 9.31
N GLY A 138 10.40 -17.44 8.30
CA GLY A 138 10.90 -18.81 8.37
C GLY A 138 12.41 -18.96 8.15
N ASN A 139 13.07 -17.99 7.52
CA ASN A 139 14.49 -18.07 7.18
C ASN A 139 15.22 -16.72 7.24
N SER A 140 16.00 -16.51 8.30
CA SER A 140 16.81 -15.29 8.48
C SER A 140 17.80 -15.06 7.33
N LYS A 141 18.32 -16.12 6.68
CA LYS A 141 19.22 -15.96 5.53
C LYS A 141 18.54 -15.31 4.34
N THR A 142 17.26 -15.60 4.11
CA THR A 142 16.51 -14.95 3.02
C THR A 142 16.26 -13.48 3.33
N TRP A 143 16.09 -13.12 4.62
CA TRP A 143 16.06 -11.72 5.05
C TRP A 143 17.43 -11.02 4.86
N ASP A 144 18.54 -11.70 5.11
CA ASP A 144 19.89 -11.18 4.84
C ASP A 144 20.12 -10.93 3.34
N GLU A 145 19.64 -11.84 2.49
CA GLU A 145 19.68 -11.67 1.03
C GLU A 145 18.86 -10.44 0.61
N PHE A 146 17.68 -10.25 1.19
CA PHE A 146 16.86 -9.05 0.96
C PHE A 146 17.59 -7.78 1.39
N ARG A 147 18.17 -7.77 2.60
CA ARG A 147 18.98 -6.64 3.10
C ARG A 147 20.15 -6.31 2.19
N THR A 148 20.78 -7.32 1.59
CA THR A 148 21.86 -7.13 0.60
C THR A 148 21.34 -6.42 -0.65
N LYS A 149 20.19 -6.83 -1.20
CA LYS A 149 19.58 -6.17 -2.36
C LYS A 149 19.17 -4.73 -2.06
N VAL A 150 18.74 -4.43 -0.83
CA VAL A 150 18.49 -3.06 -0.38
C VAL A 150 19.79 -2.27 -0.31
N ALA A 151 20.86 -2.87 0.23
CA ALA A 151 22.17 -2.21 0.36
C ALA A 151 22.81 -1.86 -1.00
N GLU A 152 22.56 -2.67 -2.04
CA GLU A 152 22.99 -2.36 -3.41
C GLU A 152 22.41 -1.05 -3.96
N GLN A 153 21.23 -0.63 -3.48
CA GLN A 153 20.60 0.63 -3.89
C GLN A 153 20.79 1.76 -2.87
N ASP A 154 20.69 1.43 -1.58
CA ASP A 154 20.83 2.38 -0.47
C ASP A 154 21.39 1.66 0.79
N PRO A 155 22.72 1.71 1.00
CA PRO A 155 23.35 1.12 2.19
C PRO A 155 22.84 1.69 3.51
N SER A 156 22.50 2.98 3.53
CA SER A 156 21.99 3.65 4.73
C SER A 156 20.60 3.18 5.09
N ARG A 157 19.76 2.88 4.09
CA ARG A 157 18.45 2.25 4.28
C ARG A 157 18.59 0.82 4.79
N ALA A 158 19.49 0.03 4.22
CA ALA A 158 19.71 -1.36 4.63
C ALA A 158 20.15 -1.47 6.11
N ALA A 159 21.01 -0.57 6.57
CA ALA A 159 21.46 -0.52 7.97
C ALA A 159 20.33 -0.20 8.97
N LYS A 160 19.24 0.41 8.52
CA LYS A 160 18.06 0.76 9.33
C LYS A 160 16.96 -0.30 9.29
N LEU A 161 17.12 -1.35 8.47
CA LEU A 161 16.15 -2.44 8.44
C LEU A 161 16.17 -3.21 9.75
N GLY A 162 14.98 -3.48 10.29
CA GLY A 162 14.82 -4.34 11.45
C GLY A 162 15.12 -5.81 11.14
N PRO A 163 14.95 -6.71 12.13
CA PRO A 163 15.18 -8.14 11.94
C PRO A 163 14.09 -8.84 11.10
N ARG A 164 13.00 -8.15 10.77
CA ARG A 164 11.86 -8.66 10.01
C ARG A 164 11.14 -7.53 9.24
N PRO A 165 10.27 -7.84 8.27
CA PRO A 165 9.44 -6.86 7.58
C PRO A 165 8.61 -5.99 8.54
N ALA A 166 8.48 -4.69 8.25
CA ALA A 166 7.76 -3.76 9.11
C ALA A 166 6.23 -3.87 8.94
N ALA A 167 5.77 -4.05 7.71
CA ALA A 167 4.37 -4.21 7.33
C ALA A 167 4.26 -4.76 5.91
N LEU A 168 3.05 -5.16 5.52
CA LEU A 168 2.69 -5.53 4.15
C LEU A 168 1.63 -4.56 3.61
N VAL A 169 1.82 -4.06 2.40
CA VAL A 169 0.89 -3.14 1.72
C VAL A 169 0.52 -3.70 0.36
N TYR A 170 -0.78 -3.82 0.08
CA TYR A 170 -1.28 -4.04 -1.28
C TYR A 170 -1.75 -2.72 -1.89
N ALA A 171 -1.01 -2.21 -2.88
CA ALA A 171 -1.34 -1.01 -3.64
C ALA A 171 -2.05 -1.38 -4.94
N ILE A 172 -3.38 -1.19 -5.00
CA ILE A 172 -4.21 -1.69 -6.09
C ILE A 172 -4.76 -0.55 -6.92
N HIS A 173 -4.39 -0.51 -8.20
CA HIS A 173 -5.03 0.35 -9.19
C HIS A 173 -6.28 -0.34 -9.71
N ARG A 174 -7.41 0.35 -9.65
CA ARG A 174 -8.67 -0.12 -10.24
C ARG A 174 -9.37 0.98 -11.00
N SER A 175 -9.46 0.81 -12.32
CA SER A 175 -9.95 1.85 -13.25
C SER A 175 -11.45 1.76 -13.54
N ASP A 176 -12.12 0.68 -13.19
CA ASP A 176 -13.47 0.38 -13.68
C ASP A 176 -14.58 0.55 -12.63
N ARG A 177 -14.27 0.33 -11.36
CA ARG A 177 -15.18 0.58 -10.22
C ARG A 177 -14.39 0.74 -8.93
N PRO A 178 -14.98 1.31 -7.85
CA PRO A 178 -14.29 1.41 -6.56
C PRO A 178 -13.84 0.05 -6.04
N LEU A 179 -12.69 -0.02 -5.38
CA LEU A 179 -12.24 -1.22 -4.66
C LEU A 179 -12.83 -1.21 -3.24
N ASN A 180 -13.73 -2.15 -2.96
CA ASN A 180 -14.32 -2.34 -1.63
C ASN A 180 -14.72 -3.81 -1.44
N PRO A 181 -15.03 -4.25 -0.20
CA PRO A 181 -15.36 -5.66 0.07
C PRO A 181 -16.53 -6.20 -0.77
N ALA A 182 -17.51 -5.37 -1.13
CA ALA A 182 -18.66 -5.79 -1.93
C ALA A 182 -18.33 -6.00 -3.42
N THR A 183 -17.24 -5.39 -3.91
CA THR A 183 -16.83 -5.44 -5.32
C THR A 183 -15.62 -6.34 -5.58
N LEU A 184 -15.05 -6.92 -4.52
CA LEU A 184 -14.05 -7.99 -4.61
C LEU A 184 -14.75 -9.32 -4.87
N PHE A 185 -14.22 -10.09 -5.82
CA PHE A 185 -14.69 -11.45 -6.09
C PHE A 185 -14.47 -12.37 -4.89
N THR A 186 -15.32 -13.38 -4.72
CA THR A 186 -15.30 -14.30 -3.56
C THR A 186 -13.92 -14.87 -3.25
N PHE A 187 -13.22 -15.42 -4.25
CA PHE A 187 -11.87 -15.98 -4.05
C PHE A 187 -10.83 -14.94 -3.62
N ALA A 188 -10.86 -13.74 -4.21
CA ALA A 188 -9.96 -12.66 -3.82
C ALA A 188 -10.25 -12.20 -2.38
N ARG A 189 -11.52 -12.17 -1.96
CA ARG A 189 -11.90 -11.88 -0.57
C ARG A 189 -11.38 -12.94 0.39
N SER A 190 -11.57 -14.23 0.08
CA SER A 190 -11.09 -15.32 0.93
C SER A 190 -9.57 -15.26 1.07
N ALA A 191 -8.83 -15.06 -0.02
CA ALA A 191 -7.38 -14.92 0.03
C ALA A 191 -6.92 -13.73 0.89
N LEU A 192 -7.59 -12.57 0.78
CA LEU A 192 -7.28 -11.41 1.62
C LEU A 192 -7.56 -11.67 3.10
N VAL A 193 -8.67 -12.35 3.42
CA VAL A 193 -9.01 -12.71 4.81
C VAL A 193 -7.97 -13.69 5.38
N SER A 194 -7.61 -14.73 4.63
CA SER A 194 -6.56 -15.67 5.04
C SER A 194 -5.23 -14.97 5.31
N ALA A 195 -4.80 -14.09 4.40
CA ALA A 195 -3.60 -13.27 4.59
C ALA A 195 -3.71 -12.38 5.84
N SER A 196 -4.86 -11.72 6.04
CA SER A 196 -5.07 -10.87 7.22
C SER A 196 -4.99 -11.66 8.54
N ILE A 197 -5.54 -12.87 8.59
CA ILE A 197 -5.48 -13.73 9.78
C ILE A 197 -4.03 -14.14 10.07
N ALA A 198 -3.32 -14.64 9.05
CA ALA A 198 -1.93 -15.06 9.20
C ALA A 198 -1.01 -13.92 9.63
N LEU A 199 -1.09 -12.76 8.97
CA LEU A 199 -0.28 -11.58 9.28
C LEU A 199 -0.57 -11.03 10.69
N SER A 200 -1.83 -11.10 11.13
CA SER A 200 -2.19 -10.75 12.52
C SER A 200 -1.52 -11.69 13.52
N ALA A 201 -1.49 -13.00 13.24
CA ALA A 201 -0.79 -13.98 14.09
C ALA A 201 0.73 -13.74 14.13
N TYR A 202 1.32 -13.26 13.03
CA TYR A 202 2.74 -12.88 12.95
C TYR A 202 3.06 -11.49 13.54
N GLY A 203 2.04 -10.72 13.95
CA GLY A 203 2.23 -9.33 14.37
C GLY A 203 2.82 -8.45 13.26
N ILE A 204 2.40 -8.67 12.01
CA ILE A 204 2.75 -7.89 10.83
C ILE A 204 1.51 -7.09 10.41
N PRO A 205 1.54 -5.74 10.46
CA PRO A 205 0.44 -4.92 9.97
C PRO A 205 0.18 -5.14 8.48
N LEU A 206 -1.10 -5.23 8.11
CA LEU A 206 -1.56 -5.31 6.73
C LEU A 206 -2.32 -4.04 6.35
N GLN A 207 -2.02 -3.48 5.18
CA GLN A 207 -2.76 -2.36 4.60
C GLN A 207 -3.15 -2.65 3.14
N VAL A 208 -4.29 -2.08 2.73
CA VAL A 208 -4.74 -2.09 1.33
C VAL A 208 -4.97 -0.64 0.90
N CYS A 209 -4.26 -0.20 -0.11
CA CYS A 209 -4.32 1.15 -0.65
C CYS A 209 -4.88 1.11 -2.07
N VAL A 210 -5.81 2.02 -2.38
CA VAL A 210 -6.29 2.22 -3.75
C VAL A 210 -5.45 3.33 -4.38
N ILE A 211 -4.77 3.01 -5.47
CA ILE A 211 -3.89 3.94 -6.20
C ILE A 211 -4.58 4.39 -7.50
N PRO A 212 -4.29 5.62 -7.99
CA PRO A 212 -4.97 6.23 -9.13
C PRO A 212 -4.70 5.55 -10.46
#